data_AF-A0A724WME8-F1
#
_entry.id   AF-A0A724WME8-F1
#
_cell.length_a   1.000
_cell.length_b   1.000
_cell.length_c   1.000
_cell.angle_alpha   90.00
_cell.angle_beta   90.00
_cell.angle_gamma   90.00
#
_symmetry.space_group_name_H-M   'P 1'
#
loop_
_entity.id
_entity.type
_entity.pdbx_description
1 polymer ?
#
loop_
_entity_poly.entity_id
_entity_poly.type
_entity_poly.pdbx_seq_one_letter_code
_entity_poly.pdbx_strand_id
1 'polypeptide(L)'
;VAGVLSGLMLTGLVQGNWDVSNWMAVIQNGLKLESSSKTVAAIISKGGLQSMMWSVSLVMLALAFGGVLRGIGVIDVIIERTVSRLKRDGSIISAVALSSIGVNVMAGEQYLSILLPGQAFKQIFKERQIDPRFLSRSLEDGGTLVNPLIPWGVSGAFFASTLGVPVTEYIPFAFFLLLSPLFTFLLAFLRPTKVETKQSLAS
;
A
#
# COMPACT_ATOMS: atom_id res chain seq x y z
N VAL A 1 9.08 -15.22 -5.04
CA VAL A 1 9.62 -16.37 -5.79
C VAL A 1 9.81 -17.59 -4.89
N ALA A 2 10.61 -17.51 -3.81
CA ALA A 2 10.81 -18.64 -2.89
C ALA A 2 9.51 -19.27 -2.37
N GLY A 3 8.52 -18.46 -1.97
CA GLY A 3 7.20 -18.95 -1.52
C GLY A 3 6.36 -19.65 -2.61
N VAL A 4 6.51 -19.23 -3.87
CA VAL A 4 5.81 -19.89 -4.99
C VAL A 4 6.45 -21.25 -5.26
N LEU A 5 7.79 -21.30 -5.28
CA LEU A 5 8.54 -22.54 -5.48
C LEU A 5 8.30 -23.54 -4.34
N SER A 6 8.26 -23.07 -3.09
CA SER A 6 7.97 -23.94 -1.93
C SER A 6 6.52 -24.45 -1.96
N GLY A 7 5.56 -23.63 -2.38
CA GLY A 7 4.16 -24.06 -2.56
C GLY A 7 3.99 -25.12 -3.65
N LEU A 8 4.70 -24.97 -4.78
CA LEU A 8 4.70 -25.98 -5.85
C LEU A 8 5.36 -27.29 -5.39
N MET A 9 6.48 -27.20 -4.68
CA MET A 9 7.13 -28.39 -4.09
C MET A 9 6.22 -29.11 -3.10
N LEU A 10 5.55 -28.37 -2.20
CA LEU A 10 4.59 -28.95 -1.26
C LEU A 10 3.44 -29.65 -2.00
N THR A 11 2.94 -29.05 -3.08
CA THR A 11 1.86 -29.62 -3.90
C THR A 11 2.30 -30.96 -4.51
N GLY A 12 3.49 -31.02 -5.11
CA GLY A 12 4.02 -32.28 -5.66
C GLY A 12 4.23 -33.37 -4.60
N LEU A 13 4.75 -33.00 -3.42
CA LEU A 13 5.04 -33.94 -2.34
C LEU A 13 3.78 -34.45 -1.62
N VAL A 14 2.79 -33.58 -1.38
CA VAL A 14 1.60 -33.92 -0.58
C VAL A 14 0.45 -34.44 -1.44
N GLN A 15 0.22 -33.85 -2.61
CA GLN A 15 -0.88 -34.26 -3.51
C GLN A 15 -0.43 -35.35 -4.50
N GLY A 16 0.87 -35.65 -4.58
CA GLY A 16 1.44 -36.66 -5.48
C GLY A 16 1.33 -36.32 -6.97
N ASN A 17 0.82 -35.13 -7.31
CA ASN A 17 0.61 -34.69 -8.68
C ASN A 17 1.76 -33.80 -9.13
N TRP A 18 2.66 -34.35 -9.94
CA TRP A 18 3.83 -33.67 -10.52
C TRP A 18 3.56 -33.10 -11.92
N ASP A 19 2.31 -33.11 -12.38
CA ASP A 19 1.96 -32.56 -13.68
C ASP A 19 1.93 -31.03 -13.64
N VAL A 20 2.99 -30.45 -14.19
CA VAL A 20 3.17 -29.00 -14.33
C VAL A 20 2.03 -28.38 -15.15
N SER A 21 1.49 -29.08 -16.14
CA SER A 21 0.37 -28.58 -16.95
C SER A 21 -0.87 -28.34 -16.09
N ASN A 22 -1.19 -29.30 -15.21
CA ASN A 22 -2.30 -29.17 -14.29
C ASN A 22 -2.09 -28.04 -13.27
N TRP A 23 -0.86 -27.89 -12.74
CA TRP A 23 -0.54 -26.77 -11.86
C TRP A 23 -0.77 -25.42 -12.53
N MET A 24 -0.31 -25.26 -13.78
CA MET A 24 -0.54 -24.04 -14.56
C MET A 24 -2.02 -23.79 -14.82
N ALA A 25 -2.79 -24.85 -15.14
CA ALA A 25 -4.23 -24.75 -15.34
C ALA A 25 -4.98 -24.30 -14.07
N VAL A 26 -4.60 -24.83 -12.90
CA VAL A 26 -5.17 -24.43 -11.60
C VAL A 26 -4.78 -23.00 -11.23
N ILE A 27 -3.53 -22.58 -11.47
CA ILE A 27 -3.11 -21.19 -11.25
C ILE A 27 -3.89 -20.23 -12.16
N GLN A 28 -4.10 -20.62 -13.43
CA GLN A 28 -4.79 -19.78 -14.40
C GLN A 28 -6.30 -19.68 -14.13
N ASN A 29 -6.98 -20.80 -13.86
CA ASN A 29 -8.43 -20.87 -13.80
C ASN A 29 -8.99 -20.91 -12.36
N GLY A 30 -8.14 -21.20 -11.38
CA GLY A 30 -8.52 -21.42 -9.99
C GLY A 30 -8.82 -22.89 -9.71
N LEU A 31 -8.67 -23.27 -8.44
CA LEU A 31 -9.08 -24.58 -7.95
C LEU A 31 -10.61 -24.63 -7.83
N LYS A 32 -11.21 -25.72 -8.30
CA LYS A 32 -12.65 -26.01 -8.08
C LYS A 32 -12.75 -27.24 -7.20
N LEU A 33 -13.18 -27.05 -5.96
CA LEU A 33 -13.46 -28.16 -5.05
C LEU A 33 -14.97 -28.26 -4.83
N GLU A 34 -15.51 -29.44 -5.09
CA GLU A 34 -16.85 -29.78 -4.63
C GLU A 34 -16.76 -30.16 -3.14
N SER A 35 -17.24 -29.28 -2.28
CA SER A 35 -17.32 -29.51 -0.83
C SER A 35 -18.78 -29.66 -0.40
N SER A 36 -19.03 -30.48 0.62
CA SER A 36 -20.35 -30.62 1.24
C SER A 36 -20.86 -29.32 1.88
N SER A 37 -19.96 -28.42 2.26
CA SER A 37 -20.29 -27.08 2.74
C SER A 37 -20.12 -26.04 1.63
N LYS A 38 -21.23 -25.40 1.25
CA LYS A 38 -21.24 -24.32 0.24
C LYS A 38 -20.32 -23.16 0.61
N THR A 39 -20.21 -22.83 1.90
CA THR A 39 -19.32 -21.76 2.39
C THR A 39 -17.85 -22.11 2.17
N VAL A 40 -17.46 -23.35 2.46
CA VAL A 40 -16.08 -23.82 2.28
C VAL A 40 -15.74 -23.88 0.78
N ALA A 41 -16.65 -24.42 -0.04
CA ALA A 41 -16.49 -24.44 -1.49
C ALA A 41 -16.33 -23.02 -2.07
N ALA A 42 -17.08 -22.03 -1.57
CA ALA A 42 -16.99 -20.64 -2.01
C ALA A 42 -15.69 -19.93 -1.59
N ILE A 43 -15.12 -20.28 -0.44
CA ILE A 43 -13.83 -19.73 0.01
C ILE A 43 -12.68 -20.31 -0.81
N ILE A 44 -12.72 -21.62 -1.10
CA ILE A 44 -11.64 -22.29 -1.82
C ILE A 44 -11.71 -22.02 -3.34
N SER A 45 -12.92 -21.91 -3.90
CA SER A 45 -13.14 -21.75 -5.33
C SER A 45 -13.24 -20.27 -5.76
N LYS A 46 -12.31 -19.42 -5.29
CA LYS A 46 -12.26 -17.97 -5.59
C LYS A 46 -11.80 -17.62 -7.02
N GLY A 47 -11.46 -18.62 -7.84
CA GLY A 47 -10.93 -18.42 -9.20
C GLY A 47 -9.40 -18.33 -9.23
N GLY A 48 -8.85 -18.04 -10.41
CA GLY A 48 -7.40 -17.93 -10.66
C GLY A 48 -7.05 -16.60 -11.33
N LEU A 49 -5.91 -16.56 -12.02
CA LEU A 49 -5.46 -15.35 -12.74
C LEU A 49 -6.52 -14.77 -13.69
N GLN A 50 -7.30 -15.62 -14.38
CA GLN A 50 -8.36 -15.18 -15.29
C GLN A 50 -9.43 -14.34 -14.56
N SER A 51 -9.84 -14.76 -13.37
CA SER A 51 -10.84 -14.06 -12.56
C SER A 51 -10.34 -12.72 -12.04
N MET A 52 -9.02 -12.50 -12.02
CA MET A 52 -8.38 -11.26 -11.57
C MET A 52 -8.01 -10.33 -12.74
N MET A 53 -8.23 -10.73 -14.00
CA MET A 53 -7.76 -9.96 -15.16
C MET A 53 -8.32 -8.54 -15.21
N TRP A 54 -9.56 -8.32 -14.77
CA TRP A 54 -10.13 -6.97 -14.65
C TRP A 54 -9.29 -6.08 -13.71
N SER A 55 -8.99 -6.58 -12.50
CA SER A 55 -8.15 -5.88 -11.54
C SER A 55 -6.74 -5.67 -12.10
N VAL A 56 -6.16 -6.67 -12.77
CA VAL A 56 -4.85 -6.54 -13.42
C VAL A 56 -4.85 -5.47 -14.51
N SER A 57 -5.89 -5.39 -15.34
CA SER A 57 -6.01 -4.35 -16.37
C SER A 57 -6.10 -2.96 -15.77
N LEU A 58 -6.88 -2.78 -14.70
CA LEU A 58 -6.92 -1.51 -13.96
C LEU A 58 -5.55 -1.14 -13.38
N VAL A 59 -4.83 -2.11 -12.79
CA VAL A 59 -3.48 -1.93 -12.27
C VAL A 59 -2.50 -1.47 -13.35
N MET A 60 -2.54 -2.10 -14.53
CA MET A 60 -1.68 -1.73 -15.66
C MET A 60 -1.94 -0.30 -16.13
N LEU A 61 -3.21 0.10 -16.21
CA LEU A 61 -3.60 1.47 -16.57
C LEU A 61 -3.17 2.49 -15.51
N ALA A 62 -3.37 2.18 -14.23
CA ALA A 62 -2.95 3.02 -13.12
C ALA A 62 -1.42 3.21 -13.10
N LEU A 63 -0.66 2.12 -13.27
CA LEU A 63 0.81 2.16 -13.37
C LEU A 63 1.29 3.01 -14.56
N ALA A 64 0.66 2.86 -15.73
CA ALA A 64 0.98 3.66 -16.90
C ALA A 64 0.70 5.15 -16.64
N PHE A 65 -0.45 5.47 -16.05
CA PHE A 65 -0.82 6.85 -15.72
C PHE A 65 0.10 7.47 -14.67
N GLY A 66 0.38 6.76 -13.57
CA GLY A 66 1.33 7.19 -12.54
C GLY A 66 2.75 7.40 -13.09
N GLY A 67 3.19 6.52 -14.00
CA GLY A 67 4.44 6.66 -14.73
C GLY A 67 4.50 7.92 -15.61
N VAL A 68 3.42 8.22 -16.35
CA VAL A 68 3.31 9.45 -17.14
C VAL A 68 3.36 10.69 -16.24
N LEU A 69 2.56 10.72 -15.16
CA LEU A 69 2.54 11.85 -14.20
C LEU A 69 3.92 12.12 -13.58
N ARG A 70 4.67 11.06 -13.29
CA ARG A 70 6.05 11.20 -12.82
C ARG A 70 6.99 11.65 -13.94
N GLY A 71 6.86 11.09 -15.14
CA GLY A 71 7.68 11.46 -16.30
C GLY A 71 7.54 12.94 -16.70
N ILE A 72 6.36 13.53 -16.55
CA ILE A 72 6.12 14.96 -16.81
C ILE A 72 6.46 15.87 -15.60
N GLY A 73 6.96 15.31 -14.49
CA GLY A 73 7.41 16.07 -13.32
C GLY A 73 6.31 16.68 -12.45
N VAL A 74 5.03 16.37 -12.68
CA VAL A 74 3.90 16.93 -11.92
C VAL A 74 4.02 16.59 -10.43
N ILE A 75 4.40 15.36 -10.12
CA ILE A 75 4.53 14.92 -8.72
C ILE A 75 5.67 15.64 -8.01
N ASP A 76 6.82 15.80 -8.66
CA ASP A 76 7.99 16.46 -8.07
C ASP A 76 7.70 17.94 -7.79
N VAL A 77 7.05 18.64 -8.73
CA VAL A 77 6.66 20.05 -8.59
C VAL A 77 5.68 20.26 -7.42
N ILE A 78 4.69 19.38 -7.27
CA ILE A 78 3.70 19.48 -6.17
C ILE A 78 4.42 19.32 -4.82
N ILE A 79 5.35 18.38 -4.73
CA ILE A 79 6.04 18.10 -3.47
C ILE A 79 7.01 19.23 -3.10
N GLU A 80 7.88 19.67 -4.02
CA GLU A 80 8.84 20.76 -3.76
C GLU A 80 8.15 22.06 -3.35
N ARG A 81 7.07 22.41 -4.05
CA ARG A 81 6.31 23.65 -3.76
C ARG A 81 5.62 23.58 -2.39
N THR A 82 5.27 22.38 -1.94
CA THR A 82 4.72 22.14 -0.61
C THR A 82 5.79 22.27 0.47
N VAL A 83 6.99 21.68 0.27
CA VAL A 83 8.09 21.71 1.25
C VAL A 83 8.52 23.14 1.61
N SER A 84 8.64 24.03 0.61
CA SER A 84 9.15 25.40 0.80
C SER A 84 8.30 26.29 1.74
N ARG A 85 7.03 25.94 1.97
CA ARG A 85 6.09 26.76 2.74
C ARG A 85 5.96 26.34 4.22
N LEU A 86 6.61 25.25 4.63
CA LEU A 86 6.37 24.63 5.93
C LEU A 86 7.34 25.15 7.01
N LYS A 87 6.80 25.77 8.04
CA LYS A 87 7.60 26.38 9.13
C LYS A 87 7.69 25.53 10.39
N ARG A 88 6.74 24.63 10.65
CA ARG A 88 6.69 23.78 11.87
C ARG A 88 6.97 22.31 11.53
N ASP A 89 7.63 21.61 12.45
CA ASP A 89 7.95 20.17 12.30
C ASP A 89 6.68 19.32 12.12
N GLY A 90 5.64 19.56 12.92
CA GLY A 90 4.36 18.85 12.77
C GLY A 90 3.69 19.08 11.42
N SER A 91 3.86 20.27 10.83
CA SER A 91 3.39 20.57 9.48
C SER A 91 4.20 19.83 8.40
N ILE A 92 5.50 19.63 8.63
CA ILE A 92 6.36 18.84 7.73
C ILE A 92 5.96 17.36 7.76
N ILE A 93 5.76 16.79 8.96
CA ILE A 93 5.32 15.41 9.14
C ILE A 93 3.94 15.20 8.49
N SER A 94 3.00 16.12 8.74
CA SER A 94 1.67 16.07 8.11
C SER A 94 1.74 16.21 6.59
N ALA A 95 2.66 17.03 6.08
CA ALA A 95 2.84 17.19 4.64
C ALA A 95 3.41 15.92 3.98
N VAL A 96 4.25 15.14 4.66
CA VAL A 96 4.66 13.81 4.18
C VAL A 96 3.42 12.93 4.00
N ALA A 97 2.62 12.77 5.06
CA ALA A 97 1.44 11.91 5.01
C ALA A 97 0.44 12.37 3.93
N LEU A 98 0.15 13.67 3.84
CA LEU A 98 -0.72 14.23 2.80
C LEU A 98 -0.15 14.07 1.39
N SER A 99 1.17 14.21 1.22
CA SER A 99 1.81 14.00 -0.08
C SER A 99 1.74 12.54 -0.49
N SER A 100 1.99 11.60 0.44
CA SER A 100 1.81 10.17 0.18
C SER A 100 0.37 9.84 -0.19
N ILE A 101 -0.61 10.35 0.55
CA ILE A 101 -2.04 10.19 0.22
C ILE A 101 -2.35 10.79 -1.15
N GLY A 102 -1.85 11.99 -1.45
CA GLY A 102 -2.08 12.67 -2.71
C GLY A 102 -1.53 11.90 -3.91
N VAL A 103 -0.30 11.39 -3.81
CA VAL A 103 0.29 10.54 -4.85
C VAL A 103 -0.51 9.25 -5.01
N ASN A 104 -0.95 8.64 -3.92
CA ASN A 104 -1.82 7.47 -3.93
C ASN A 104 -3.13 7.75 -4.67
N VAL A 105 -3.82 8.85 -4.34
CA VAL A 105 -5.08 9.25 -4.99
C VAL A 105 -4.88 9.52 -6.48
N MET A 106 -3.75 10.11 -6.89
CA MET A 106 -3.49 10.40 -8.30
C MET A 106 -3.02 9.17 -9.10
N ALA A 107 -2.07 8.41 -8.57
CA ALA A 107 -1.40 7.33 -9.29
C ALA A 107 -2.01 5.94 -9.03
N GLY A 108 -2.79 5.76 -7.97
CA GLY A 108 -3.35 4.47 -7.56
C GLY A 108 -2.28 3.42 -7.19
N GLU A 109 -1.06 3.87 -6.88
CA GLU A 109 0.12 3.02 -6.78
C GLU A 109 0.93 3.35 -5.52
N GLN A 110 1.13 2.32 -4.69
CA GLN A 110 1.73 2.44 -3.37
C GLN A 110 3.22 2.76 -3.41
N TYR A 111 3.98 2.15 -4.31
CA TYR A 111 5.43 2.31 -4.36
C TYR A 111 5.82 3.79 -4.62
N LEU A 112 5.19 4.45 -5.59
CA LEU A 112 5.39 5.87 -5.88
C LEU A 112 4.94 6.76 -4.72
N SER A 113 3.85 6.40 -4.04
CA SER A 113 3.33 7.15 -2.88
C SER A 113 4.29 7.18 -1.69
N ILE A 114 5.17 6.19 -1.59
CA ILE A 114 6.20 6.09 -0.56
C ILE A 114 7.51 6.72 -1.05
N LEU A 115 7.93 6.36 -2.27
CA LEU A 115 9.23 6.75 -2.80
C LEU A 115 9.34 8.27 -3.00
N LEU A 116 8.33 8.91 -3.59
CA LEU A 116 8.37 10.33 -3.96
C LEU A 116 8.43 11.24 -2.72
N PRO A 117 7.47 11.17 -1.77
CA PRO A 117 7.55 11.98 -0.56
C PRO A 117 8.75 11.56 0.31
N GLY A 118 9.08 10.28 0.34
CA GLY A 118 10.23 9.79 1.10
C GLY A 118 11.55 10.41 0.64
N GLN A 119 11.77 10.56 -0.67
CA GLN A 119 12.95 11.22 -1.21
C GLN A 119 12.92 12.73 -0.99
N ALA A 120 11.79 13.38 -1.28
CA ALA A 120 11.67 14.83 -1.23
C ALA A 120 11.78 15.41 0.19
N PHE A 121 11.19 14.74 1.19
CA PHE A 121 11.22 15.22 2.58
C PHE A 121 12.44 14.74 3.37
N LYS A 122 13.25 13.81 2.83
CA LYS A 122 14.42 13.27 3.53
C LYS A 122 15.40 14.35 3.98
N GLN A 123 15.65 15.33 3.11
CA GLN A 123 16.64 16.37 3.35
C GLN A 123 16.18 17.33 4.47
N ILE A 124 14.94 17.81 4.42
CA ILE A 124 14.41 18.72 5.45
C ILE A 124 14.30 18.05 6.83
N PHE A 125 14.04 16.73 6.90
CA PHE A 125 14.09 15.98 8.16
C PHE A 125 15.50 15.98 8.78
N LYS A 126 16.54 15.83 7.96
CA LYS A 126 17.93 15.92 8.40
C LYS A 126 18.31 17.32 8.86
N GLU A 127 18.01 18.34 8.05
CA GLU A 127 18.33 19.74 8.35
C GLU A 127 17.67 20.23 9.63
N ARG A 128 16.43 19.80 9.88
CA ARG A 128 15.69 20.14 11.09
C ARG A 128 15.87 19.15 12.22
N GLN A 129 16.69 18.11 12.07
CA GLN A 129 16.91 17.08 13.10
C GLN A 129 15.60 16.45 13.61
N ILE A 130 14.62 16.29 12.71
CA ILE A 130 13.37 15.58 13.01
C ILE A 130 13.69 14.09 13.02
N ASP A 131 13.13 13.37 13.98
CA ASP A 131 13.34 11.95 14.12
C ASP A 131 12.81 11.20 12.87
N PRO A 132 13.67 10.38 12.21
CA PRO A 132 13.30 9.68 10.97
C PRO A 132 12.16 8.67 11.17
N ARG A 133 11.84 8.28 12.41
CA ARG A 133 10.66 7.45 12.71
C ARG A 133 9.37 8.13 12.30
N PHE A 134 9.28 9.47 12.40
CA PHE A 134 8.10 10.20 11.91
C PHE A 134 8.00 10.18 10.39
N LEU A 135 9.12 10.23 9.67
CA LEU A 135 9.13 10.11 8.21
C LEU A 135 8.63 8.72 7.80
N SER A 136 9.26 7.66 8.31
CA SER A 136 8.88 6.28 8.00
C SER A 136 7.43 6.00 8.36
N ARG A 137 6.97 6.41 9.55
CA ARG A 137 5.58 6.24 9.96
C ARG A 137 4.62 6.97 9.04
N SER A 138 4.91 8.22 8.67
CA SER A 138 4.01 9.00 7.81
C SER A 138 3.90 8.44 6.40
N LEU A 139 4.99 7.86 5.88
CA LEU A 139 4.99 7.17 4.59
C LEU A 139 4.19 5.86 4.64
N GLU A 140 4.30 5.08 5.72
CA GLU A 140 3.51 3.87 5.88
C GLU A 140 2.02 4.20 6.07
N ASP A 141 1.71 5.16 6.93
CA ASP A 141 0.34 5.55 7.22
C ASP A 141 -0.33 6.18 5.98
N GLY A 142 0.32 7.12 5.30
CA GLY A 142 -0.25 7.79 4.13
C GLY A 142 -0.09 7.04 2.80
N GLY A 143 0.97 6.25 2.67
CA GLY A 143 1.33 5.53 1.44
C GLY A 143 0.84 4.10 1.42
N THR A 144 1.17 3.30 2.44
CA THR A 144 0.77 1.89 2.49
C THR A 144 -0.69 1.73 2.90
N LEU A 145 -1.10 2.33 4.02
CA LEU A 145 -2.40 2.03 4.62
C LEU A 145 -3.58 2.70 3.90
N VAL A 146 -3.35 3.79 3.18
CA VAL A 146 -4.40 4.48 2.41
C VAL A 146 -4.60 3.88 1.01
N ASN A 147 -3.61 3.19 0.44
CA ASN A 147 -3.74 2.62 -0.90
C ASN A 147 -4.94 1.66 -1.05
N PRO A 148 -5.24 0.75 -0.11
CA PRO A 148 -6.44 -0.08 -0.19
C PRO A 148 -7.75 0.70 -0.12
N LEU A 149 -7.76 1.98 0.24
CA LEU A 149 -8.98 2.80 0.27
C LEU A 149 -9.29 3.46 -1.09
N ILE A 150 -8.41 3.32 -2.08
CA ILE A 150 -8.53 3.99 -3.37
C ILE A 150 -9.16 3.04 -4.39
N PRO A 151 -10.37 3.35 -4.92
CA PRO A 151 -11.12 2.44 -5.78
C PRO A 151 -10.42 2.05 -7.08
N TRP A 152 -9.65 2.97 -7.63
CA TRP A 152 -8.85 2.77 -8.85
C TRP A 152 -7.41 2.34 -8.55
N GLY A 153 -7.05 2.16 -7.28
CA GLY A 153 -5.73 1.71 -6.86
C GLY A 153 -5.61 0.19 -6.90
N VAL A 154 -4.36 -0.30 -7.00
CA VAL A 154 -4.05 -1.73 -7.08
C VAL A 154 -4.63 -2.53 -5.91
N SER A 155 -4.36 -2.07 -4.68
CA SER A 155 -4.82 -2.74 -3.46
C SER A 155 -6.33 -2.60 -3.29
N GLY A 156 -6.93 -1.47 -3.66
CA GLY A 156 -8.38 -1.28 -3.58
C GLY A 156 -9.15 -2.21 -4.50
N ALA A 157 -8.71 -2.34 -5.76
CA ALA A 157 -9.29 -3.29 -6.71
C ALA A 157 -9.15 -4.75 -6.24
N PHE A 158 -8.00 -5.09 -5.64
CA PHE A 158 -7.78 -6.42 -5.07
C PHE A 158 -8.73 -6.71 -3.89
N PHE A 159 -8.88 -5.76 -2.96
CA PHE A 159 -9.76 -5.91 -1.80
C PHE A 159 -11.23 -6.01 -2.22
N ALA A 160 -11.67 -5.15 -3.13
CA ALA A 160 -13.04 -5.19 -3.65
C ALA A 160 -13.36 -6.53 -4.33
N SER A 161 -12.44 -7.02 -5.18
CA SER A 161 -12.60 -8.33 -5.83
C SER A 161 -12.58 -9.48 -4.83
N THR A 162 -11.76 -9.40 -3.78
CA THR A 162 -11.63 -10.47 -2.79
C THR A 162 -12.83 -10.53 -1.85
N LEU A 163 -13.34 -9.37 -1.42
CA LEU A 163 -14.49 -9.27 -0.52
C LEU A 163 -15.82 -9.40 -1.26
N GLY A 164 -15.83 -9.17 -2.58
CA GLY A 164 -17.05 -9.21 -3.39
C GLY A 164 -17.94 -7.98 -3.22
N VAL A 165 -17.41 -6.90 -2.65
CA VAL A 165 -18.10 -5.62 -2.42
C VAL A 165 -17.24 -4.47 -2.95
N PRO A 166 -17.83 -3.37 -3.44
CA PRO A 166 -17.07 -2.21 -3.89
C PRO A 166 -16.31 -1.55 -2.72
N VAL A 167 -15.26 -0.80 -3.05
CA VAL A 167 -14.40 -0.12 -2.06
C VAL A 167 -15.20 0.78 -1.11
N THR A 168 -16.20 1.48 -1.62
CA THR A 168 -17.09 2.35 -0.85
C THR A 168 -17.85 1.63 0.26
N GLU A 169 -18.12 0.33 0.11
CA GLU A 169 -18.85 -0.46 1.11
C GLU A 169 -17.96 -0.95 2.25
N TYR A 170 -16.68 -1.29 2.00
CA TYR A 170 -15.80 -1.75 3.07
C TYR A 170 -15.04 -0.62 3.78
N ILE A 171 -14.87 0.56 3.16
CA ILE A 171 -14.17 1.71 3.77
C ILE A 171 -14.62 1.97 5.21
N PRO A 172 -15.93 2.06 5.54
CA PRO A 172 -16.39 2.36 6.90
C PRO A 172 -15.94 1.34 7.96
N PHE A 173 -15.65 0.11 7.55
CA PHE A 173 -15.24 -0.98 8.42
C PHE A 173 -13.71 -1.13 8.50
N ALA A 174 -12.97 -0.43 7.63
CA ALA A 174 -11.51 -0.48 7.58
C ALA A 174 -10.85 0.44 8.64
N PHE A 175 -11.25 0.27 9.91
CA PHE A 175 -10.87 1.16 11.00
C PHE A 175 -9.36 1.39 11.12
N PHE A 176 -8.56 0.32 10.99
CA PHE A 176 -7.11 0.46 11.07
C PHE A 176 -6.54 1.36 9.96
N LEU A 177 -7.05 1.20 8.72
CA LEU A 177 -6.61 1.99 7.57
C LEU A 177 -7.00 3.46 7.70
N LEU A 178 -8.15 3.75 8.32
CA LEU A 178 -8.64 5.11 8.54
C LEU A 178 -8.01 5.80 9.76
N LEU A 179 -7.83 5.06 10.85
CA LEU A 179 -7.35 5.62 12.12
C LEU A 179 -5.84 5.81 12.13
N SER A 180 -5.06 4.97 11.43
CA SER A 180 -3.60 5.10 11.46
C SER A 180 -3.12 6.47 10.94
N PRO A 181 -3.56 6.96 9.76
CA PRO A 181 -3.25 8.31 9.28
C PRO A 181 -3.70 9.40 10.24
N LEU A 182 -4.87 9.23 10.87
CA LEU A 182 -5.38 10.17 11.86
C LEU A 182 -4.43 10.28 13.06
N PHE A 183 -3.93 9.15 13.56
CA PHE A 183 -2.92 9.15 14.62
C PHE A 183 -1.59 9.76 14.19
N THR A 184 -1.18 9.60 12.92
CA THR A 184 -0.01 10.31 12.38
C THR A 184 -0.18 11.82 12.51
N PHE A 185 -1.32 12.35 12.06
CA PHE A 185 -1.61 13.78 12.14
C PHE A 185 -1.66 14.27 13.58
N LEU A 186 -2.31 13.54 14.48
CA LEU A 186 -2.38 13.90 15.90
C LEU A 186 -0.98 13.91 16.55
N LEU A 187 -0.20 12.84 16.36
CA LEU A 187 1.12 12.71 16.97
C LEU A 187 2.14 13.68 16.38
N ALA A 188 1.97 14.13 15.14
CA ALA A 188 2.81 15.15 14.53
C ALA A 188 2.84 16.47 15.32
N PHE A 189 1.76 16.81 16.04
CA PHE A 189 1.67 18.03 16.84
C PHE A 189 1.78 17.79 18.35
N LEU A 190 1.44 16.58 18.83
CA LEU A 190 1.39 16.28 20.27
C LEU A 190 2.70 15.74 20.83
N ARG A 191 3.53 15.06 20.02
CA ARG A 191 4.79 14.48 20.50
C ARG A 191 6.01 15.34 20.16
N PRO A 192 7.06 15.28 21.00
CA PRO A 192 8.36 15.83 20.64
C PRO A 192 8.87 15.15 19.37
N THR A 193 9.25 15.96 18.39
CA THR A 193 9.61 15.53 17.04
C THR A 193 11.11 15.31 16.86
N LYS A 194 11.92 15.73 17.84
CA LYS A 194 13.39 15.63 17.80
C LYS A 194 13.86 14.27 18.30
N VAL A 195 15.04 13.87 17.86
CA VAL A 195 15.70 12.67 18.37
C VAL A 195 16.05 12.87 19.85
N GLU A 196 15.49 12.03 20.72
CA GLU A 196 15.92 11.98 22.13
C GLU A 196 17.40 11.57 22.17
N THR A 197 18.25 12.54 22.48
CA THR A 197 19.67 12.27 22.70
C THR A 197 19.79 11.66 24.11
N LYS A 198 20.40 10.49 24.23
CA LYS A 198 20.56 9.71 25.48
C LYS A 198 21.15 10.45 26.69
N GLN A 199 21.55 11.72 26.56
CA GLN A 199 22.06 12.55 27.66
C GLN A 199 20.98 13.01 28.66
N SER A 200 19.69 13.04 28.30
CA SER A 200 18.61 13.49 29.21
C SER A 200 18.14 12.43 30.22
N LEU A 201 18.59 11.18 30.10
CA LEU A 201 18.25 10.09 31.04
C LEU A 201 19.34 9.87 32.11
N ALA A 202 20.40 10.69 32.09
CA ALA A 202 21.54 10.60 33.00
C ALA A 202 21.69 11.84 33.91
N SER A 203 20.69 12.72 33.95
CA SER A 203 20.59 13.88 34.85
C SER A 203 19.30 13.80 35.66
#